data_AF-A0A2D8EUD4-F1
#
_entry.id   AF-A0A2D8EUD4-F1
#
_cell.length_a   1.000
_cell.length_b   1.000
_cell.length_c   1.000
_cell.angle_alpha   90.00
_cell.angle_beta   90.00
_cell.angle_gamma   90.00
#
_symmetry.space_group_name_H-M   'P 1'
#
loop_
_entity.id
_entity.type
_entity.pdbx_description
1 polymer ?
#
loop_
_entity_poly.entity_id
_entity_poly.type
_entity_poly.pdbx_seq_one_letter_code
_entity_poly.pdbx_strand_id
1 'polypeptide(L)' 'MKHFSLGSRFLKDRSGWCHYVRRVPTRFKDLDRRGVIQVALRTRSLEVAMIPRNGLAEADEALWSSLALQAEDTDETV' A
#
# COMPACT_ATOMS: atom_id res chain seq x y z
N MET A 1 15.13 0.85 -17.80
CA MET A 1 14.34 1.01 -16.55
C MET A 1 13.10 1.81 -16.89
N LYS A 2 11.90 1.37 -16.48
CA LYS A 2 10.69 2.17 -16.72
C LYS A 2 10.76 3.42 -15.85
N HIS A 3 10.62 4.59 -16.46
CA HIS A 3 10.55 5.86 -15.74
C HIS A 3 9.14 6.00 -15.16
N PHE A 4 9.03 5.80 -13.86
CA PHE A 4 7.81 6.01 -13.09
C PHE A 4 7.65 7.52 -12.85
N SER A 5 6.66 8.14 -13.51
CA SER A 5 6.35 9.57 -13.34
C SER A 5 5.61 9.85 -12.03
N LEU A 6 5.28 11.12 -11.73
CA LEU A 6 4.60 11.56 -10.50
C LEU A 6 3.32 10.75 -10.15
N GLY A 7 2.66 10.13 -11.14
CA GLY A 7 1.45 9.32 -10.95
C GLY A 7 1.68 7.86 -10.53
N SER A 8 2.92 7.42 -10.37
CA SER A 8 3.32 6.03 -10.11
C SER A 8 3.36 5.63 -8.64
N ARG A 9 2.77 6.42 -7.73
CA ARG A 9 2.82 6.16 -6.29
C ARG A 9 2.47 4.70 -5.97
N PHE A 10 3.33 4.05 -5.19
CA PHE A 10 3.26 2.64 -4.83
C PHE A 10 3.51 1.62 -5.95
N LEU A 11 3.91 2.04 -7.15
CA LEU A 11 4.35 1.13 -8.20
C LEU A 11 5.88 1.02 -8.21
N LYS A 12 6.38 -0.22 -8.32
CA LYS A 12 7.78 -0.53 -8.60
C LYS A 12 7.91 -1.51 -9.75
N ASP A 13 8.94 -1.32 -10.57
CA ASP A 13 9.34 -2.31 -11.59
C ASP A 13 10.33 -3.27 -10.93
N ARG A 14 10.08 -4.57 -11.12
CA ARG A 14 11.07 -5.60 -10.85
C ARG A 14 11.15 -6.50 -12.07
N SER A 15 12.28 -6.45 -12.75
CA SER A 15 12.55 -7.26 -13.94
C SER A 15 11.45 -7.14 -15.00
N GLY A 16 10.92 -5.93 -15.20
CA GLY A 16 9.85 -5.66 -16.16
C GLY A 16 8.44 -5.94 -15.65
N TRP A 17 8.26 -6.45 -14.43
CA TRP A 17 6.95 -6.68 -13.82
C TRP A 17 6.58 -5.60 -12.81
N CYS A 18 5.35 -5.11 -12.92
CA CYS A 18 4.80 -4.13 -11.99
C CYS A 18 4.44 -4.78 -10.66
N HIS A 19 4.87 -4.14 -9.58
CA HIS A 19 4.57 -4.52 -8.21
C HIS A 19 3.94 -3.33 -7.50
N TYR A 20 2.92 -3.61 -6.70
CA TYR A 20 2.45 -2.71 -5.66
C TYR A 20 3.39 -2.82 -4.46
N VAL A 21 3.91 -1.68 -4.00
CA VAL A 21 4.82 -1.60 -2.87
C VAL A 21 4.44 -0.41 -1.99
N ARG A 22 3.97 -0.68 -0.77
CA ARG A 22 3.62 0.32 0.24
C ARG A 22 4.28 -0.03 1.57
N ARG A 23 4.78 0.98 2.28
CA ARG A 23 5.27 0.80 3.66
C ARG A 23 4.08 0.73 4.61
N VAL A 24 4.14 -0.19 5.57
CA VAL A 24 3.22 -0.21 6.70
C VAL A 24 3.46 1.08 7.51
N PRO A 25 2.41 1.83 7.89
CA PRO A 25 2.56 3.01 8.73
C PRO A 25 3.23 2.65 10.07
N THR A 26 4.08 3.53 10.59
CA THR A 26 4.88 3.25 11.81
C THR A 26 4.02 2.85 13.00
N ARG A 27 2.85 3.50 13.18
CA ARG A 27 1.89 3.20 14.25
C ARG A 27 1.27 1.80 14.20
N PHE A 28 1.38 1.11 13.06
CA PHE A 28 0.84 -0.24 12.86
C PHE A 28 1.94 -1.29 12.67
N LYS A 29 3.21 -0.98 12.95
CA LYS A 29 4.32 -1.94 12.81
C LYS A 29 4.17 -3.18 13.69
N ASP A 30 3.58 -3.02 14.87
CA ASP A 30 3.38 -4.14 15.79
C ASP A 30 2.25 -5.07 15.34
N LEU A 31 1.26 -4.51 14.64
CA LEU A 31 0.15 -5.26 14.03
C LEU A 31 0.58 -5.96 12.73
N ASP A 32 1.28 -5.24 11.84
CA ASP A 32 1.82 -5.80 10.59
C ASP A 32 3.36 -5.75 10.59
N ARG A 33 3.94 -6.86 11.05
CA ARG A 33 5.39 -7.06 11.17
C ARG A 33 6.13 -7.17 9.83
N ARG A 34 5.42 -7.26 8.70
CA ARG A 34 6.07 -7.33 7.38
C ARG A 34 6.82 -6.05 7.07
N GLY A 35 6.38 -4.91 7.61
CA GLY A 35 6.97 -3.58 7.41
C GLY A 35 6.79 -2.98 6.00
N VAL A 36 6.75 -3.83 4.96
CA VAL A 36 6.47 -3.46 3.58
C VAL A 36 5.47 -4.45 2.99
N ILE A 37 4.36 -3.93 2.48
CA ILE A 37 3.41 -4.67 1.66
C ILE A 37 3.96 -4.69 0.25
N GLN A 38 4.13 -5.90 -0.30
CA GLN A 38 4.60 -6.11 -1.66
C GLN A 38 3.70 -7.13 -2.37
N VAL A 39 3.06 -6.70 -3.46
CA VAL A 39 2.15 -7.54 -4.25
C VAL A 39 2.55 -7.46 -5.72
N ALA A 40 2.76 -8.62 -6.36
CA ALA A 40 2.98 -8.67 -7.80
C ALA A 40 1.65 -8.41 -8.54
N LEU A 41 1.61 -7.38 -9.39
CA LEU A 41 0.42 -7.03 -10.16
C LEU A 41 0.27 -7.84 -11.45
N ARG A 42 1.24 -8.74 -11.72
CA ARG A 42 1.26 -9.68 -12.85
C ARG A 42 1.04 -9.03 -14.22
N THR A 43 1.43 -7.77 -14.36
CA THR A 43 1.41 -7.04 -15.61
C THR A 43 2.73 -6.31 -15.82
N ARG A 44 3.08 -6.10 -17.09
CA ARG A 44 4.23 -5.28 -17.49
C ARG A 44 3.82 -3.87 -17.92
N SER A 45 2.53 -3.65 -18.20
CA SER A 45 2.00 -2.36 -18.60
C SER A 45 1.76 -1.47 -17.38
N LEU A 46 2.28 -0.25 -17.42
CA LEU A 46 2.12 0.73 -16.35
C LEU A 46 0.65 1.12 -16.20
N GLU A 47 -0.03 1.40 -17.31
CA GLU A 47 -1.44 1.82 -17.31
C GLU A 47 -2.34 0.72 -16.72
N VAL A 48 -2.12 -0.54 -17.12
CA VAL A 48 -2.86 -1.68 -16.57
C VAL A 48 -2.55 -1.88 -15.09
N ALA A 49 -1.32 -1.60 -14.66
CA ALA A 49 -0.93 -1.68 -13.24
C ALA A 49 -1.58 -0.60 -12.37
N MET A 50 -2.02 0.52 -12.94
CA MET A 50 -2.64 1.61 -12.18
C MET A 50 -3.99 1.20 -11.57
N ILE A 51 -4.79 0.40 -12.29
CA ILE A 51 -6.11 -0.05 -11.83
C ILE A 51 -6.03 -0.86 -10.52
N PRO A 52 -5.32 -2.01 -10.48
CA PRO A 52 -5.23 -2.79 -9.24
C PRO A 52 -4.44 -2.05 -8.16
N ARG A 53 -3.49 -1.18 -8.54
CA ARG A 53 -2.80 -0.33 -7.56
C ARG A 53 -3.76 0.62 -6.85
N ASN A 54 -4.68 1.26 -7.57
CA ASN A 54 -5.62 2.20 -6.96
C ASN A 54 -6.53 1.47 -5.97
N GLY A 55 -7.08 0.32 -6.36
CA GLY A 55 -7.89 -0.50 -5.45
C GLY A 55 -7.14 -0.96 -4.20
N LEU A 56 -5.88 -1.41 -4.35
CA LEU A 56 -5.03 -1.77 -3.20
C LEU A 56 -4.72 -0.57 -2.30
N ALA A 57 -4.43 0.58 -2.89
CA ALA A 57 -4.14 1.79 -2.13
C ALA A 57 -5.34 2.28 -1.33
N GLU A 58 -6.54 2.25 -1.94
CA GLU A 58 -7.80 2.59 -1.29
C GLU A 58 -8.15 1.60 -0.16
N ALA A 59 -8.03 0.30 -0.41
CA ALA A 59 -8.28 -0.73 0.59
C ALA A 59 -7.34 -0.61 1.80
N ASP A 60 -6.03 -0.40 1.56
CA ASP A 60 -5.07 -0.17 2.62
C ASP A 60 -5.39 1.12 3.40
N GLU A 61 -5.80 2.19 2.72
CA GLU A 61 -6.16 3.45 3.40
C GLU A 61 -7.40 3.28 4.29
N ALA A 62 -8.43 2.61 3.80
CA ALA A 62 -9.62 2.29 4.58
C ALA A 62 -9.30 1.44 5.81
N LEU A 63 -8.44 0.41 5.65
CA LEU A 63 -7.96 -0.42 6.75
C LEU A 63 -7.23 0.41 7.81
N TRP A 64 -6.26 1.22 7.39
CA TRP A 64 -5.47 2.05 8.31
C TRP A 64 -6.29 3.14 9.00
N SER A 65 -7.34 3.63 8.36
CA SER A 65 -8.28 4.59 8.94
C SER A 65 -9.15 3.91 10.00
N SER A 66 -9.69 2.72 9.69
CA SER A 66 -10.49 1.93 10.62
C SER A 66 -9.69 1.52 11.87
N LEU A 67 -8.43 1.12 11.70
CA LEU A 67 -7.54 0.77 12.82
C LEU A 67 -7.14 1.98 13.66
N ALA A 68 -7.03 3.17 13.06
CA ALA A 68 -6.75 4.39 13.80
C ALA A 68 -7.92 4.77 14.70
N LEU A 69 -9.15 4.73 14.17
CA LEU A 69 -10.37 5.00 14.95
C LEU A 69 -10.50 4.06 16.15
N GLN A 70 -10.29 2.75 15.95
CA GLN A 70 -10.33 1.77 17.05
C GLN A 70 -9.25 2.03 18.12
N ALA A 71 -8.08 2.53 17.72
CA ALA A 71 -7.02 2.85 18.67
C ALA A 71 -7.34 4.11 19.49
N GLU A 72 -8.03 5.10 18.90
CA GLU A 72 -8.48 6.31 19.58
C GLU A 72 -9.59 6.01 20.60
N ASP A 73 -10.57 5.17 20.25
CA ASP A 73 -11.67 4.76 21.14
C ASP A 73 -11.19 4.04 22.42
N THR A 74 -10.00 3.41 22.37
CA THR A 74 -9.45 2.66 23.50
C THR A 74 -8.77 3.58 24.54
N ASP A 75 -8.42 4.82 24.18
CA ASP A 75 -7.71 5.76 25.06
C ASP A 75 -8.68 6.58 25.95
N GLU A 76 -9.96 6.69 25.58
CA GLU A 76 -10.95 7.50 26.33
C GLU A 76 -11.64 6.77 27.50
N THR A 77 -11.27 5.52 27.79
CA THR A 77 -11.93 4.70 28.84
C THR A 77 -11.07 4.35 30.05
N VAL A 78 -9.99 5.11 30.31
CA VAL A 78 -9.13 4.96 31.51
C VAL A 78 -9.28 6.09 32.53
#